data_AF-A0A7X7Q764-F1
#
_entry.id   AF-A0A7X7Q764-F1
#
_cell.length_a   1.000
_cell.length_b   1.000
_cell.length_c   1.000
_cell.angle_alpha   90.00
_cell.angle_beta   90.00
_cell.angle_gamma   90.00
#
_symmetry.space_group_name_H-M   'P 1'
#
loop_
_entity.id
_entity.type
_entity.pdbx_description
1 polymer ?
#
loop_
_entity_poly.entity_id
_entity_poly.type
_entity_poly.pdbx_seq_one_letter_code
_entity_poly.pdbx_strand_id
1 'polypeptide(L)'
;MRGLTGTVQHFVWGDRTEIPRILGIEPDGEPWAEYWLGAHASGPSSFDDAPGETLASYLSANPHLIGERSVDQFGAKLPYMMKLLSAAGPLSLQVHTTRDQAVEGYAKETLMEIPFDDPARSYKD
;
A
#
# COMPACT_ATOMS: atom_id res chain seq x y z
N MET A 1 19.06 8.06 -10.36
CA MET A 1 18.06 7.89 -9.28
C MET A 1 16.92 8.85 -9.58
N ARG A 2 15.68 8.38 -9.63
CA ARG A 2 14.49 9.19 -9.89
C ARG A 2 13.71 9.36 -8.57
N GLY A 3 13.21 10.55 -8.30
CA GLY A 3 12.38 10.81 -7.13
C GLY A 3 10.97 10.23 -7.30
N LEU A 4 10.32 9.93 -6.18
CA LEU A 4 8.97 9.39 -6.13
C LEU A 4 8.11 10.21 -5.17
N THR A 5 6.91 10.54 -5.64
CA THR A 5 5.82 11.06 -4.82
C THR A 5 4.81 9.95 -4.57
N GLY A 6 4.53 9.71 -3.28
CA GLY A 6 3.60 8.71 -2.79
C GLY A 6 2.16 9.20 -2.72
N THR A 7 1.27 8.34 -2.22
CA THR A 7 -0.15 8.66 -2.02
C THR A 7 -0.45 8.81 -0.53
N VAL A 8 -1.11 9.91 -0.14
CA VAL A 8 -1.59 10.12 1.23
C VAL A 8 -2.94 9.43 1.41
N GLN A 9 -3.12 8.76 2.54
CA GLN A 9 -4.41 8.22 2.99
C GLN A 9 -4.92 9.05 4.16
N HIS A 10 -6.04 9.74 3.95
CA HIS A 10 -6.64 10.64 4.93
C HIS A 10 -7.63 9.93 5.87
N PHE A 11 -7.22 8.81 6.46
CA PHE A 11 -8.09 8.11 7.42
C PHE A 11 -8.25 8.95 8.69
N VAL A 12 -9.45 8.92 9.28
CA VAL A 12 -9.84 9.78 10.41
C VAL A 12 -8.97 9.62 11.66
N TRP A 13 -8.23 8.52 11.79
CA TRP A 13 -7.32 8.25 12.90
C TRP A 13 -5.93 8.90 12.75
N GLY A 14 -5.65 9.52 11.60
CA GLY A 14 -4.36 10.11 11.28
C GLY A 14 -4.03 11.37 12.08
N ASP A 15 -2.75 11.54 12.40
CA ASP A 15 -2.24 12.83 12.88
C ASP A 15 -2.27 13.89 11.77
N ARG A 16 -2.42 15.17 12.12
CA ARG A 16 -2.56 16.26 11.15
C ARG A 16 -1.26 16.94 10.75
N THR A 17 -0.13 16.59 11.37
CA THR A 17 1.09 17.41 11.32
C THR A 17 2.36 16.62 11.02
N GLU A 18 2.47 15.37 11.47
CA GLU A 18 3.74 14.64 11.44
C GLU A 18 4.17 14.20 10.03
N ILE A 19 3.26 13.66 9.21
CA ILE A 19 3.61 13.30 7.82
C ILE A 19 3.91 14.55 6.98
N PRO A 20 3.09 15.63 6.99
CA PRO A 20 3.44 16.89 6.32
C PRO A 20 4.82 17.39 6.73
N ARG A 21 5.13 17.40 8.03
CA ARG A 21 6.43 17.81 8.58
C ARG A 21 7.59 16.97 8.04
N ILE A 22 7.44 15.64 7.98
CA ILE A 22 8.47 14.73 7.42
C ILE A 22 8.70 14.99 5.93
N LEU A 23 7.64 15.30 5.20
CA LEU A 23 7.70 15.60 3.76
C LEU A 23 8.12 17.05 3.46
N GLY A 24 8.26 17.91 4.47
CA GLY A 24 8.58 19.33 4.29
C GLY A 24 7.43 20.14 3.68
N ILE A 25 6.18 19.74 3.94
CA ILE A 25 4.96 20.38 3.45
C ILE A 25 4.23 21.04 4.64
N GLU A 26 3.63 22.20 4.41
CA GLU A 26 2.77 22.85 5.41
C GLU A 26 1.51 22.00 5.68
N PRO A 27 1.18 21.70 6.95
CA PRO A 27 -0.04 20.99 7.30
C PRO A 27 -1.30 21.70 6.76
N ASP A 28 -2.15 20.93 6.08
CA ASP A 28 -3.41 21.40 5.49
C ASP A 28 -4.62 21.30 6.45
N GLY A 29 -4.42 20.68 7.62
CA GLY A 29 -5.45 20.45 8.64
C GLY A 29 -6.24 19.15 8.46
N GLU A 30 -6.04 18.42 7.35
CA GLU A 30 -6.58 17.09 7.15
C GLU A 30 -5.82 16.07 8.02
N PRO A 31 -6.43 14.93 8.39
CA PRO A 31 -5.69 13.83 9.00
C PRO A 31 -4.80 13.17 7.95
N TRP A 32 -3.53 12.94 8.27
CA TRP A 32 -2.56 12.22 7.43
C TRP A 32 -2.21 10.91 8.12
N ALA A 33 -2.99 9.87 7.84
CA ALA A 33 -2.90 8.60 8.53
C ALA A 33 -1.75 7.74 8.01
N GLU A 34 -1.68 7.62 6.68
CA GLU A 34 -0.63 6.87 6.01
C GLU A 34 -0.10 7.63 4.78
N TYR A 35 1.18 7.47 4.47
CA TYR A 35 1.77 7.88 3.19
C TYR A 35 2.41 6.67 2.52
N TRP A 36 1.91 6.31 1.35
CA TRP A 36 2.26 5.06 0.66
C TRP A 36 3.29 5.31 -0.43
N LEU A 37 4.38 4.55 -0.35
CA LEU A 37 5.43 4.49 -1.35
C LEU A 37 5.49 3.06 -1.93
N GLY A 38 5.24 2.93 -3.22
CA GLY A 38 5.26 1.65 -3.91
C GLY A 38 4.42 1.60 -5.18
N ALA A 39 4.17 0.38 -5.63
CA ALA A 39 3.47 0.06 -6.87
C ALA A 39 2.05 -0.51 -6.63
N HIS A 40 1.46 -0.26 -5.46
CA HIS A 40 0.14 -0.80 -5.11
C HIS A 40 -0.97 -0.07 -5.89
N ALA A 41 -1.93 -0.81 -6.44
CA ALA A 41 -2.95 -0.26 -7.33
C ALA A 41 -3.86 0.80 -6.66
N SER A 42 -4.14 0.65 -5.36
CA SER A 42 -4.99 1.59 -4.61
C SER A 42 -4.28 2.88 -4.16
N GLY A 43 -2.97 2.98 -4.35
CA GLY A 43 -2.18 4.16 -3.98
C GLY A 43 -0.81 4.11 -4.65
N PRO A 44 -0.75 4.23 -5.99
CA PRO A 44 0.48 4.12 -6.72
C PRO A 44 1.35 5.37 -6.51
N SER A 45 2.65 5.18 -6.32
CA SER A 45 3.60 6.30 -6.39
C SER A 45 3.81 6.73 -7.84
N SER A 46 3.99 8.03 -8.06
CA SER A 46 4.37 8.63 -9.33
C SER A 46 5.81 9.14 -9.29
N PHE A 47 6.45 9.22 -10.45
CA PHE A 47 7.77 9.84 -10.54
C PHE A 47 7.68 11.37 -10.51
N ASP A 48 8.59 12.01 -9.77
CA ASP A 48 8.61 13.47 -9.64
C ASP A 48 8.90 14.18 -10.97
N ASP A 49 9.70 13.54 -11.83
CA ASP A 49 10.05 14.03 -13.17
C ASP A 49 9.00 13.69 -14.24
N ALA A 50 8.03 12.83 -13.93
CA ALA A 50 6.96 12.41 -14.82
C ALA A 50 5.70 12.00 -14.03
N PRO A 51 4.92 12.97 -13.48
CA PRO A 51 3.82 12.67 -12.57
C PRO A 51 2.71 11.76 -13.14
N GLY A 52 2.58 11.68 -14.48
CA GLY A 52 1.65 10.78 -15.17
C GLY A 52 2.16 9.34 -15.34
N GLU A 53 3.43 9.08 -15.01
CA GLU A 53 4.02 7.75 -15.00
C GLU A 53 4.07 7.23 -13.55
N THR A 54 3.37 6.12 -13.29
CA THR A 54 3.42 5.47 -11.98
C THR A 54 4.58 4.48 -11.89
N LEU A 55 5.05 4.23 -10.67
CA LEU A 55 6.01 3.16 -10.41
C LEU A 55 5.46 1.80 -10.88
N ALA A 56 4.16 1.56 -10.73
CA ALA A 56 3.49 0.35 -11.20
C ALA A 56 3.57 0.18 -12.72
N SER A 57 3.22 1.21 -13.50
CA SER A 57 3.31 1.17 -14.96
C SER A 57 4.75 1.02 -15.44
N TYR A 58 5.69 1.70 -14.79
CA TYR A 58 7.10 1.64 -15.14
C TYR A 58 7.72 0.27 -14.88
N LEU A 59 7.44 -0.35 -13.72
CA LEU A 59 7.92 -1.70 -13.40
C LEU A 59 7.26 -2.78 -14.27
N SER A 60 6.00 -2.59 -14.67
CA SER A 60 5.33 -3.50 -15.63
C SER A 60 6.03 -3.50 -17.00
N ALA A 61 6.45 -2.33 -17.49
CA ALA A 61 7.22 -2.20 -18.72
C ALA A 61 8.69 -2.65 -18.56
N ASN A 62 9.21 -2.67 -17.33
CA ASN A 62 10.62 -2.95 -17.02
C ASN A 62 10.77 -3.96 -15.86
N PRO A 63 10.25 -5.20 -15.99
CA PRO A 63 10.18 -6.15 -14.88
C PRO A 63 11.56 -6.58 -14.36
N HIS A 64 12.60 -6.50 -15.20
CA HIS A 64 13.99 -6.77 -14.83
C HIS A 64 14.50 -5.88 -13.68
N LEU A 65 13.91 -4.68 -13.48
CA LEU A 65 14.26 -3.78 -12.38
C LEU A 65 13.81 -4.29 -11.00
N ILE A 66 12.84 -5.21 -10.95
CA ILE A 66 12.39 -5.87 -9.71
C ILE A 66 13.43 -6.91 -9.25
N GLY A 67 14.23 -7.44 -10.18
CA GLY A 67 15.22 -8.48 -9.97
C GLY A 67 14.63 -9.89 -10.16
N GLU A 68 15.39 -10.74 -10.86
CA GLU A 68 14.96 -12.09 -11.30
C GLU A 68 14.39 -12.94 -10.14
N ARG A 69 15.11 -13.03 -9.02
CA ARG A 69 14.67 -13.82 -7.86
C ARG A 69 13.30 -13.39 -7.33
N SER A 70 13.02 -12.09 -7.31
CA SER A 70 11.73 -11.58 -6.85
C SER A 70 10.64 -11.87 -7.86
N VAL A 71 10.94 -11.76 -9.16
CA VAL A 71 10.01 -12.10 -10.24
C VAL A 71 9.65 -13.59 -10.21
N ASP A 72 10.63 -14.47 -10.04
CA ASP A 72 10.42 -15.92 -9.95
C ASP A 72 9.52 -16.29 -8.77
N GLN A 73 9.66 -15.58 -7.65
CA GLN A 73 8.93 -15.90 -6.42
C GLN A 73 7.54 -15.23 -6.33
N PHE A 74 7.42 -13.99 -6.79
CA PHE A 74 6.24 -13.14 -6.55
C PHE A 74 5.56 -12.64 -7.84
N GLY A 75 6.12 -12.95 -9.01
CA GLY A 75 5.70 -12.41 -10.30
C GLY A 75 6.28 -11.02 -10.59
N ALA A 76 5.93 -10.45 -11.74
CA ALA A 76 6.38 -9.13 -12.19
C ALA A 76 5.70 -7.97 -11.45
N LYS A 77 5.70 -8.02 -10.11
CA LYS A 77 5.16 -7.00 -9.21
C LYS A 77 6.13 -6.76 -8.05
N LEU A 78 6.09 -5.55 -7.49
CA LEU A 78 6.85 -5.24 -6.28
C LEU A 78 6.24 -6.02 -5.09
N PRO A 79 6.99 -6.88 -4.39
CA PRO A 79 6.44 -7.78 -3.37
C PRO A 79 6.26 -7.12 -2.00
N TYR A 80 6.34 -5.80 -1.93
CA TYR A 80 6.20 -5.01 -0.70
C TYR A 80 5.59 -3.65 -1.00
N MET A 81 5.07 -3.03 0.05
CA MET A 81 4.65 -1.64 0.07
C MET A 81 5.30 -0.96 1.28
N MET A 82 5.88 0.22 1.07
CA MET A 82 6.41 1.03 2.16
C MET A 82 5.35 2.03 2.59
N LYS A 83 5.19 2.21 3.91
CA LYS A 83 4.30 3.22 4.47
C LYS A 83 5.02 4.04 5.53
N LEU A 84 4.74 5.33 5.57
CA LEU A 84 4.83 6.11 6.80
C LEU A 84 3.45 6.08 7.44
N LEU A 85 3.37 5.78 8.73
CA LEU A 85 2.12 5.74 9.48
C LEU A 85 2.21 6.74 10.63
N SER A 86 1.21 7.61 10.75
CA SER A 86 1.11 8.58 11.84
C SER A 86 -0.26 8.51 12.50
N ALA A 87 -0.32 7.85 13.65
CA ALA A 87 -1.57 7.64 14.38
C ALA A 87 -1.76 8.71 15.46
N ALA A 88 -2.90 9.41 15.42
CA ALA A 88 -3.31 10.37 16.46
C ALA A 88 -3.86 9.69 17.73
N GLY A 89 -4.08 8.38 17.67
CA GLY A 89 -4.61 7.58 18.78
C GLY A 89 -4.40 6.08 18.57
N PRO A 90 -4.80 5.26 19.55
CA PRO A 90 -4.67 3.80 19.46
C PRO A 90 -5.42 3.23 18.27
N LEU A 91 -4.80 2.28 17.57
CA LEU A 91 -5.42 1.49 16.51
C LEU A 91 -5.87 0.12 17.05
N SER A 92 -6.74 -0.55 16.29
CA SER A 92 -7.21 -1.89 16.62
C SER A 92 -6.06 -2.88 16.75
N LEU A 93 -6.17 -3.81 17.70
CA LEU A 93 -5.29 -4.98 17.76
C LEU A 93 -5.50 -5.85 16.51
N GLN A 94 -4.40 -6.29 15.92
CA GLN A 94 -4.39 -7.09 14.70
C GLN A 94 -3.57 -8.35 14.91
N VAL A 95 -3.95 -9.42 14.22
CA VAL A 95 -3.19 -10.66 14.14
C VAL A 95 -3.06 -11.02 12.67
N HIS A 96 -1.84 -11.33 12.24
CA HIS A 96 -1.61 -11.92 10.92
C HIS A 96 -1.61 -13.43 11.05
N THR A 97 -2.43 -14.09 10.25
CA THR A 97 -2.52 -15.54 10.20
C THR A 97 -1.26 -16.14 9.57
N THR A 98 -1.06 -17.44 9.80
CA THR A 98 -0.07 -18.21 9.03
C THR A 98 -0.49 -18.30 7.56
N ARG A 99 0.47 -18.65 6.68
CA ARG A 99 0.19 -18.81 5.24
C ARG A 99 -0.93 -19.83 4.97
N ASP A 100 -0.91 -20.97 5.65
CA ASP A 100 -1.91 -22.03 5.43
C ASP A 100 -3.32 -21.56 5.82
N GLN A 101 -3.41 -20.85 6.96
CA GLN A 101 -4.66 -20.23 7.41
C GLN A 101 -5.15 -19.14 6.45
N ALA A 102 -4.26 -18.34 5.88
CA ALA A 102 -4.64 -17.32 4.90
C ALA A 102 -5.25 -17.96 3.63
N VAL A 103 -4.60 -19.00 3.08
CA VAL A 103 -5.10 -19.75 1.92
C VAL A 103 -6.47 -20.38 2.19
N GLU A 104 -6.64 -21.02 3.35
CA GLU A 104 -7.93 -21.61 3.74
C GLU A 104 -9.02 -20.55 3.93
N GLY A 105 -8.70 -19.45 4.62
CA GLY A 105 -9.62 -18.35 4.87
C GLY A 105 -10.08 -17.66 3.59
N TYR A 106 -9.15 -17.37 2.68
CA TYR A 106 -9.46 -16.77 1.38
C TYR A 106 -10.39 -17.67 0.56
N ALA A 107 -10.10 -18.98 0.49
CA ALA A 107 -10.94 -19.93 -0.23
C ALA A 107 -12.35 -20.01 0.37
N LYS A 108 -12.45 -20.03 1.70
CA LYS A 108 -13.73 -20.07 2.42
C LYS A 108 -14.59 -18.83 2.16
N GLU A 109 -14.03 -17.62 2.30
CA GLU A 109 -14.78 -16.38 2.06
C GLU A 109 -15.17 -16.22 0.58
N THR A 110 -14.35 -16.73 -0.34
CA THR A 110 -14.67 -16.76 -1.78
C THR A 110 -15.82 -17.72 -2.09
N LEU A 111 -15.85 -18.91 -1.48
CA LEU A 111 -16.97 -19.87 -1.61
C LEU A 111 -18.28 -19.34 -0.99
N MET A 112 -18.18 -18.46 0.00
CA MET A 112 -19.32 -17.74 0.57
C MET A 112 -19.75 -16.52 -0.26
N GLU A 113 -19.07 -16.26 -1.38
CA GLU A 113 -19.34 -15.14 -2.29
C GLU A 113 -19.29 -13.76 -1.60
N ILE A 114 -18.50 -13.63 -0.53
CA ILE A 114 -18.31 -12.35 0.14
C ILE A 114 -17.50 -11.42 -0.80
N PRO A 115 -18.03 -10.24 -1.20
CA PRO A 115 -17.31 -9.33 -2.10
C PRO A 115 -15.92 -8.94 -1.57
N PHE A 116 -14.97 -8.68 -2.47
CA PHE A 116 -13.59 -8.37 -2.10
C PHE A 116 -13.45 -7.10 -1.23
N ASP A 117 -14.31 -6.12 -1.49
CA ASP A 117 -14.40 -4.83 -0.81
C ASP A 117 -15.40 -4.83 0.35
N ASP A 118 -16.06 -5.97 0.64
CA ASP A 118 -16.99 -6.08 1.75
C ASP A 118 -16.25 -5.87 3.09
N PRO A 119 -16.75 -4.99 3.99
CA PRO A 119 -16.16 -4.77 5.31
C PRO A 119 -16.06 -6.02 6.19
N ALA A 120 -16.89 -7.05 5.93
CA ALA A 120 -16.84 -8.32 6.64
C ALA A 120 -15.74 -9.27 6.12
N ARG A 121 -15.13 -8.99 4.96
CA ARG A 121 -14.09 -9.83 4.37
C ARG A 121 -12.74 -9.61 5.06
N SER A 122 -12.21 -10.67 5.68
CA SER A 122 -10.94 -10.62 6.41
C SER A 122 -9.74 -11.10 5.58
N TYR A 123 -9.96 -12.01 4.62
CA TYR A 123 -8.90 -12.63 3.82
C TYR A 123 -8.91 -12.07 2.39
N LYS A 124 -7.87 -11.30 2.05
CA LYS A 124 -7.76 -10.55 0.78
C LYS A 124 -6.62 -11.03 -0.12
N ASP A 125 -5.86 -12.04 0.32
CA ASP A 125 -4.77 -12.68 -0.42
C ASP A 125 -4.55 -14.14 0.00
#